data_AF-A0A942DWV3-F1
#
_entry.id   AF-A0A942DWV3-F1
#
_cell.length_a   1.000
_cell.length_b   1.000
_cell.length_c   1.000
_cell.angle_alpha   90.00
_cell.angle_beta   90.00
_cell.angle_gamma   90.00
#
_symmetry.space_group_name_H-M   'P 1'
#
loop_
_entity.id
_entity.type
_entity.pdbx_description
1 polymer ?
#
loop_
_entity_poly.entity_id
_entity_poly.type
_entity_poly.pdbx_seq_one_letter_code
_entity_poly.pdbx_strand_id
1 'polypeptide(L)'
;MEFAKFLHFLGLMLGAGAGFASMAVARQIRRSAGESTTQLAALRPALARMALGGIILLWLSGLWLYLGYYSGTNLGWAFHAKLGVAALLLLVAAAINFINARSRTRGVAPPAWLPMLGMSTSVLTLLAVGLAVYVFS
;
A
#
# COMPACT_ATOMS: atom_id res chain seq x y z
N MET A 1 -6.18 -17.67 16.09
CA MET A 1 -5.60 -16.31 16.15
C MET A 1 -4.35 -16.21 15.27
N GLU A 2 -3.40 -17.16 15.39
CA GLU A 2 -2.11 -17.11 14.68
C GLU A 2 -2.19 -17.03 13.15
N PHE A 3 -3.09 -17.78 12.52
CA PHE A 3 -3.24 -17.74 11.06
C PHE A 3 -3.71 -16.36 10.56
N ALA A 4 -4.65 -15.71 11.25
CA ALA A 4 -5.11 -14.37 10.88
C ALA A 4 -4.00 -13.32 11.06
N LYS A 5 -3.17 -13.45 12.12
CA LYS A 5 -1.97 -12.62 12.30
C LYS A 5 -0.96 -12.83 11.16
N PHE A 6 -0.70 -14.07 10.77
CA PHE A 6 0.17 -14.40 9.64
C PHE A 6 -0.29 -13.70 8.35
N LEU A 7 -1.57 -13.81 8.01
CA LEU A 7 -2.14 -13.12 6.83
C LEU A 7 -2.02 -11.59 6.96
N HIS A 8 -2.23 -11.05 8.16
CA HIS A 8 -2.10 -9.61 8.42
C HIS A 8 -0.67 -9.12 8.18
N PHE A 9 0.32 -9.83 8.74
CA PHE A 9 1.73 -9.52 8.52
C PHE A 9 2.14 -9.69 7.06
N LEU A 10 1.67 -10.75 6.38
CA LEU A 10 1.92 -10.95 4.95
C LEU A 10 1.37 -9.78 4.12
N GLY A 11 0.13 -9.35 4.37
CA GLY A 11 -0.46 -8.18 3.71
C GLY A 11 0.36 -6.92 3.94
N LEU A 12 0.82 -6.70 5.19
CA LEU A 12 1.70 -5.60 5.57
C LEU A 12 3.04 -5.65 4.82
N MET A 13 3.68 -6.82 4.75
CA MET A 13 4.95 -7.03 4.05
C MET A 13 4.82 -6.78 2.54
N LEU A 14 3.75 -7.28 1.91
CA LEU A 14 3.49 -7.07 0.48
C LEU A 14 3.22 -5.60 0.18
N GLY A 15 2.40 -4.93 1.00
CA GLY A 15 2.13 -3.49 0.88
C GLY A 15 3.40 -2.65 1.04
N ALA A 16 4.19 -2.92 2.09
CA ALA A 16 5.44 -2.23 2.37
C ALA A 16 6.46 -2.46 1.26
N GLY A 17 6.72 -3.71 0.90
CA GLY A 17 7.67 -4.08 -0.14
C GLY A 17 7.33 -3.45 -1.49
N ALA A 18 6.06 -3.45 -1.88
CA ALA A 18 5.60 -2.80 -3.10
C ALA A 18 5.78 -1.27 -3.06
N GLY A 19 5.50 -0.64 -1.92
CA GLY A 19 5.71 0.80 -1.72
C GLY A 19 7.19 1.18 -1.84
N PHE A 20 8.07 0.49 -1.11
CA PHE A 20 9.52 0.73 -1.17
C PHE A 20 10.10 0.47 -2.55
N ALA A 21 9.70 -0.62 -3.21
CA ALA A 21 10.11 -0.91 -4.59
C ALA A 21 9.64 0.19 -5.56
N SER A 22 8.42 0.69 -5.41
CA SER A 22 7.88 1.79 -6.23
C SER A 22 8.68 3.08 -6.05
N MET A 23 9.06 3.40 -4.81
CA MET A 23 9.94 4.53 -4.50
C MET A 23 11.33 4.35 -5.12
N ALA A 24 11.94 3.18 -5.01
CA ALA A 24 13.25 2.89 -5.57
C ALA A 24 13.25 3.02 -7.10
N VAL A 25 12.25 2.43 -7.78
CA VAL A 25 12.04 2.57 -9.23
C VAL A 25 11.85 4.03 -9.61
N ALA A 26 11.00 4.79 -8.91
CA ALA A 26 10.79 6.20 -9.21
C ALA A 26 12.06 7.04 -9.04
N ARG A 27 12.87 6.76 -8.01
CA ARG A 27 14.15 7.43 -7.75
C ARG A 27 15.18 7.11 -8.83
N GLN A 28 15.27 5.86 -9.27
CA GLN A 28 16.21 5.47 -10.32
C GLN A 28 15.86 6.12 -11.65
N ILE A 29 14.58 6.12 -12.03
CA ILE A 29 14.11 6.77 -13.26
C ILE A 29 14.42 8.28 -13.28
N ARG A 30 14.34 8.96 -12.13
CA ARG A 30 14.71 10.38 -12.02
C ARG A 30 16.21 10.62 -12.18
N ARG A 31 17.05 9.62 -11.88
CA ARG A 31 18.52 9.74 -11.86
C ARG A 31 19.18 9.33 -13.18
N SER A 32 18.47 8.64 -14.05
CA SER A 32 19.01 8.04 -15.29
C SER A 32 19.43 9.03 -16.39
N ALA A 33 19.35 10.36 -16.19
CA ALA A 33 19.96 11.39 -17.05
C ALA A 33 19.83 11.23 -18.59
N GLY A 34 18.74 10.59 -19.08
CA GLY A 34 18.51 10.34 -20.51
C GLY A 34 18.68 8.88 -20.97
N GLU A 35 19.13 7.99 -20.10
CA GLU A 35 19.13 6.54 -20.35
C GLU A 35 17.71 5.98 -20.47
N SER A 36 17.54 4.93 -21.29
CA SER A 36 16.26 4.25 -21.46
C SER A 36 15.80 3.61 -20.16
N THR A 37 14.66 4.06 -19.63
CA THR A 37 14.08 3.56 -18.37
C THR A 37 12.88 2.64 -18.59
N THR A 38 12.67 2.18 -19.83
CA THR A 38 11.48 1.43 -20.23
C THR A 38 11.26 0.17 -19.39
N GLN A 39 12.32 -0.57 -19.09
CA GLN A 39 12.24 -1.79 -18.26
C GLN A 39 11.89 -1.48 -16.79
N LEU A 40 12.45 -0.42 -16.21
CA LEU A 40 12.11 0.03 -14.85
C LEU A 40 10.66 0.55 -14.78
N ALA A 41 10.24 1.30 -15.79
CA ALA A 41 8.87 1.81 -15.87
C ALA A 41 7.84 0.67 -16.00
N ALA A 42 8.20 -0.43 -16.69
CA ALA A 42 7.35 -1.61 -16.85
C ALA A 42 7.04 -2.33 -15.53
N LEU A 43 7.83 -2.12 -14.47
CA LEU A 43 7.57 -2.70 -13.15
C LEU A 43 6.42 -2.01 -12.41
N ARG A 44 6.15 -0.72 -12.70
CA ARG A 44 5.18 0.10 -11.95
C ARG A 44 3.78 -0.52 -11.84
N PRO A 45 3.18 -1.09 -12.91
CA PRO A 45 1.85 -1.69 -12.81
C PRO A 45 1.83 -2.97 -11.98
N ALA A 46 2.92 -3.75 -11.95
CA ALA A 46 3.01 -4.93 -11.11
C ALA A 46 3.11 -4.54 -9.63
N LEU A 47 3.97 -3.56 -9.32
CA LEU A 47 4.13 -3.04 -7.97
C LEU A 47 2.84 -2.39 -7.44
N ALA A 48 2.13 -1.61 -8.25
CA ALA A 48 0.85 -1.01 -7.85
C ALA A 48 -0.22 -2.07 -7.51
N ARG A 49 -0.29 -3.15 -8.29
CA ARG A 49 -1.21 -4.27 -8.02
C ARG A 49 -0.81 -5.07 -6.79
N MET A 50 0.49 -5.32 -6.60
CA MET A 50 1.03 -5.98 -5.42
C MET A 50 0.73 -5.19 -4.14
N ALA A 51 0.91 -3.86 -4.18
CA ALA A 51 0.56 -2.97 -3.07
C ALA A 51 -0.93 -3.07 -2.72
N LEU A 52 -1.81 -2.95 -3.72
CA LEU A 52 -3.25 -3.04 -3.51
C LEU A 52 -3.67 -4.42 -2.98
N GLY A 53 -3.13 -5.50 -3.53
CA GLY A 53 -3.38 -6.85 -3.04
C GLY A 53 -2.94 -7.05 -1.59
N GLY A 54 -1.75 -6.55 -1.22
CA GLY A 54 -1.26 -6.56 0.16
C GLY A 54 -2.15 -5.77 1.11
N ILE A 55 -2.60 -4.58 0.71
CA ILE A 55 -3.49 -3.73 1.51
C ILE A 55 -4.88 -4.37 1.67
N ILE A 56 -5.43 -5.00 0.63
CA ILE A 56 -6.70 -5.74 0.72
C ILE A 56 -6.55 -6.89 1.71
N LEU A 57 -5.47 -7.68 1.61
CA LEU A 57 -5.19 -8.77 2.54
C LEU A 57 -5.05 -8.27 3.98
N LEU A 58 -4.37 -7.13 4.17
CA LEU A 58 -4.23 -6.46 5.46
C LEU A 58 -5.59 -6.07 6.06
N TRP A 59 -6.48 -5.52 5.25
CA TRP A 59 -7.83 -5.14 5.66
C TRP A 59 -8.69 -6.33 6.05
N LEU A 60 -8.75 -7.36 5.18
CA LEU A 60 -9.56 -8.56 5.43
C LEU A 60 -9.10 -9.29 6.69
N SER A 61 -7.79 -9.49 6.83
CA SER A 61 -7.22 -10.11 8.03
C SER A 61 -7.39 -9.25 9.29
N GLY A 62 -7.29 -7.92 9.18
CA GLY A 62 -7.47 -7.00 10.30
C GLY A 62 -8.92 -6.97 10.81
N LEU A 63 -9.90 -6.96 9.90
CA LEU A 63 -11.32 -7.08 10.24
C LEU A 63 -11.65 -8.44 10.84
N TRP A 64 -11.07 -9.51 10.31
CA TRP A 64 -11.21 -10.84 10.91
C TRP A 64 -10.66 -10.88 12.33
N LEU A 65 -9.48 -10.27 12.58
CA LEU A 65 -8.94 -10.17 13.93
C LEU A 65 -9.90 -9.41 14.87
N TYR A 66 -10.36 -8.25 14.43
CA TYR A 66 -11.23 -7.37 15.22
C TYR A 66 -12.58 -8.00 15.58
N LEU A 67 -13.28 -8.55 14.59
CA LEU A 67 -14.61 -9.13 14.79
C LEU A 67 -14.54 -10.52 15.42
N GLY A 68 -13.56 -11.33 15.01
CA GLY A 68 -13.48 -12.75 15.40
C GLY A 68 -12.79 -13.01 16.73
N TYR A 69 -11.79 -12.20 17.10
CA TYR A 69 -11.02 -12.42 18.34
C TYR A 69 -11.22 -11.31 19.38
N TYR A 70 -11.44 -10.07 18.95
CA TYR A 70 -11.72 -8.95 19.87
C TYR A 70 -13.22 -8.66 20.03
N SER A 71 -14.10 -9.45 19.40
CA SER A 71 -15.56 -9.34 19.49
C SER A 71 -16.11 -7.94 19.22
N GLY A 72 -15.41 -7.15 18.38
CA GLY A 72 -15.82 -5.77 18.09
C GLY A 72 -15.73 -4.80 19.28
N THR A 73 -14.97 -5.14 20.32
CA THR A 73 -14.79 -4.27 21.50
C THR A 73 -14.06 -2.97 21.14
N ASN A 74 -14.22 -1.92 21.95
CA ASN A 74 -13.50 -0.67 21.73
C ASN A 74 -12.02 -0.83 22.15
N LEU A 75 -11.12 -0.87 21.17
CA LEU A 75 -9.67 -1.01 21.36
C LEU A 75 -8.95 0.34 21.58
N GLY A 76 -9.70 1.43 21.78
CA GLY A 76 -9.17 2.76 22.08
C GLY A 76 -8.76 3.57 20.86
N TRP A 77 -8.29 4.80 21.10
CA TRP A 77 -7.99 5.79 20.06
C TRP A 77 -6.95 5.31 19.04
N ALA A 78 -5.96 4.53 19.48
CA ALA A 78 -4.87 4.06 18.63
C ALA A 78 -5.36 3.08 17.56
N PHE A 79 -6.39 2.27 17.85
CA PHE A 79 -7.05 1.43 16.86
C PHE A 79 -7.76 2.26 15.78
N HIS A 80 -8.45 3.33 16.16
CA HIS A 80 -9.07 4.25 15.20
C HIS A 80 -8.04 4.97 14.33
N ALA A 81 -6.94 5.44 14.92
CA ALA A 81 -5.83 6.04 14.17
C ALA A 81 -5.24 5.05 13.15
N LYS A 82 -5.02 3.80 13.57
CA LYS A 82 -4.57 2.71 12.68
C LYS A 82 -5.54 2.49 11.51
N LEU A 83 -6.85 2.43 11.79
CA LEU A 83 -7.86 2.29 10.74
C LEU A 83 -7.86 3.48 9.77
N GLY A 84 -7.69 4.69 10.27
CA GLY A 84 -7.55 5.89 9.44
C GLY A 84 -6.36 5.81 8.48
N VAL A 85 -5.19 5.39 8.97
CA VAL A 85 -4.00 5.20 8.13
C VAL A 85 -4.20 4.07 7.12
N ALA A 86 -4.78 2.94 7.53
CA ALA A 86 -5.09 1.82 6.63
C ALA A 86 -6.11 2.20 5.54
N ALA A 87 -7.08 3.06 5.86
CA ALA A 87 -8.07 3.56 4.92
C ALA A 87 -7.43 4.51 3.91
N LEU A 88 -6.56 5.41 4.37
CA LEU A 88 -5.81 6.31 3.50
C LEU A 88 -4.89 5.53 2.55
N LEU A 89 -4.20 4.50 3.04
CA LEU A 89 -3.40 3.58 2.22
C LEU A 89 -4.23 2.92 1.13
N LEU A 90 -5.39 2.38 1.49
CA LEU A 90 -6.30 1.73 0.54
C LEU A 90 -6.79 2.72 -0.51
N LEU A 91 -7.21 3.93 -0.10
CA LEU A 91 -7.67 4.96 -1.01
C LEU A 91 -6.58 5.37 -2.00
N VAL A 92 -5.36 5.60 -1.52
CA VAL A 92 -4.21 5.94 -2.38
C VAL A 92 -3.90 4.81 -3.35
N ALA A 93 -3.81 3.57 -2.87
CA ALA A 93 -3.50 2.41 -3.72
C ALA A 93 -4.60 2.15 -4.76
N ALA A 94 -5.86 2.28 -4.38
CA ALA A 94 -7.00 2.15 -5.28
C ALA A 94 -7.00 3.27 -6.34
N ALA A 95 -6.77 4.53 -5.94
CA ALA A 95 -6.67 5.66 -6.87
C ALA A 95 -5.54 5.46 -7.89
N ILE A 96 -4.36 5.02 -7.46
CA ILE A 96 -3.23 4.74 -8.36
C ILE A 96 -3.60 3.65 -9.38
N ASN A 97 -4.18 2.54 -8.91
CA ASN A 97 -4.58 1.45 -9.81
C ASN A 97 -5.69 1.87 -10.77
N PHE A 98 -6.70 2.60 -10.29
CA PHE A 98 -7.80 3.12 -11.10
C PHE A 98 -7.31 4.07 -12.19
N ILE A 99 -6.47 5.05 -11.84
CA ILE A 99 -5.90 6.01 -12.79
C ILE A 99 -5.06 5.27 -13.84
N ASN A 100 -4.20 4.34 -13.42
CA ASN A 100 -3.40 3.54 -14.34
C ASN A 100 -4.27 2.70 -15.31
N ALA A 101 -5.34 2.07 -14.81
CA ALA A 101 -6.26 1.31 -15.64
C ALA A 101 -7.00 2.22 -16.65
N ARG A 102 -7.44 3.39 -16.20
CA ARG A 102 -8.11 4.39 -17.04
C ARG A 102 -7.20 4.99 -18.11
N SER A 103 -5.95 5.30 -17.77
CA SER A 103 -4.94 5.78 -18.70
C SER A 103 -4.64 4.76 -19.79
N ARG A 104 -4.49 3.48 -19.41
CA ARG A 104 -4.26 2.38 -20.35
C ARG A 104 -5.44 2.18 -21.31
N THR A 105 -6.66 2.16 -20.79
CA THR A 105 -7.88 1.96 -21.61
C THR A 105 -8.13 3.11 -22.58
N ARG A 106 -7.71 4.33 -22.23
CA ARG A 106 -7.87 5.53 -23.06
C ARG A 106 -6.66 5.88 -23.93
N GLY A 107 -5.57 5.13 -23.83
CA GLY A 107 -4.32 5.43 -24.55
C GLY A 107 -3.67 6.76 -24.15
N VAL A 108 -4.01 7.32 -22.99
CA VAL A 108 -3.48 8.60 -22.51
C VAL A 108 -2.44 8.37 -21.41
N ALA A 109 -1.38 9.17 -21.41
CA ALA A 109 -0.36 9.10 -20.37
C ALA A 109 -0.97 9.39 -18.97
N PRO A 110 -0.58 8.66 -17.91
CA PRO A 110 -0.99 8.98 -16.56
C PRO A 110 -0.50 10.38 -16.12
N PRO A 111 -1.19 11.03 -15.16
CA PRO A 111 -0.79 12.35 -14.67
C PRO A 111 0.64 12.34 -14.10
N ALA A 112 1.38 13.43 -14.31
CA ALA A 112 2.79 13.56 -13.89
C ALA A 112 3.00 13.47 -12.37
N TRP A 113 1.97 13.78 -11.57
CA TRP A 113 2.01 13.70 -10.11
C TRP A 113 1.76 12.28 -9.56
N LEU A 114 1.24 11.35 -10.37
CA LEU A 114 0.90 10.00 -9.93
C LEU A 114 2.07 9.22 -9.30
N PRO A 115 3.32 9.32 -9.82
CA PRO A 115 4.49 8.73 -9.17
C PRO A 115 4.80 9.32 -7.80
N MET A 116 4.50 10.61 -7.54
CA MET A 116 4.65 11.20 -6.20
C MET A 116 3.67 10.59 -5.22
N LEU A 117 2.43 10.36 -5.65
CA LEU A 117 1.44 9.68 -4.83
C LEU A 117 1.90 8.24 -4.49
N GLY A 118 2.48 7.52 -5.45
CA GLY A 118 3.09 6.21 -5.21
C GLY A 118 4.33 6.21 -4.30
N MET A 119 5.00 7.34 -4.10
CA MET A 119 6.09 7.43 -3.10
C MET A 119 5.56 7.64 -1.68
N SER A 120 4.40 8.28 -1.54
CA SER A 120 3.77 8.48 -0.23
C SER A 120 3.34 7.18 0.44
N THR A 121 3.06 6.12 -0.34
CA THR A 121 2.67 4.81 0.20
C THR A 121 3.75 4.20 1.08
N SER A 122 5.03 4.45 0.83
CA SER A 122 6.13 3.96 1.69
C SER A 122 6.09 4.58 3.08
N VAL A 123 5.89 5.90 3.16
CA VAL A 123 5.77 6.63 4.43
C VAL A 123 4.51 6.22 5.17
N LEU A 124 3.37 6.15 4.48
CA LEU A 124 2.11 5.69 5.05
C LEU A 124 2.20 4.25 5.56
N THR A 125 2.95 3.38 4.88
CA THR A 125 3.14 2.00 5.34
C THR A 125 4.02 1.92 6.59
N LEU A 126 5.07 2.75 6.70
CA LEU A 126 5.86 2.85 7.93
C LEU A 126 5.00 3.32 9.12
N LEU A 127 4.13 4.31 8.90
CA LEU A 127 3.17 4.75 9.91
C LEU A 127 2.20 3.62 10.30
N ALA A 128 1.69 2.87 9.30
CA ALA A 128 0.82 1.73 9.55
C ALA A 128 1.50 0.63 10.37
N VAL A 129 2.77 0.33 10.08
CA VAL A 129 3.58 -0.62 10.86
C VAL A 129 3.74 -0.13 12.30
N GLY A 130 4.18 1.12 12.50
CA GLY A 130 4.42 1.67 13.83
C GLY A 130 3.16 1.68 14.70
N LEU A 131 2.02 2.10 14.13
CA LEU A 131 0.74 2.06 14.82
C LEU A 131 0.26 0.62 15.08
N ALA A 132 0.50 -0.31 14.16
CA ALA A 132 0.13 -1.71 14.36
C ALA A 132 0.92 -2.36 15.51
N VAL A 133 2.22 -2.06 15.62
CA VAL A 133 3.04 -2.52 16.75
C VAL A 133 2.49 -1.94 18.05
N TYR A 134 2.24 -0.64 18.12
CA TYR A 134 1.73 0.02 19.33
C TYR A 134 0.36 -0.50 19.79
N VAL A 135 -0.55 -0.82 18.85
CA VAL A 135 -1.92 -1.27 19.17
C VAL A 135 -1.98 -2.76 19.56
N PHE A 136 -1.07 -3.58 19.04
CA PHE A 136 -1.11 -5.03 19.21
C PHE A 136 0.07 -5.61 20.00
N SER A 137 0.93 -4.76 20.57
CA SER A 137 1.87 -5.09 21.65
C SER A 137 1.15 -5.13 22.99
#